data_AF-A0A846EZN8-F1
#
_entry.id   AF-A0A846EZN8-F1
#
_cell.length_a   1.000
_cell.length_b   1.000
_cell.length_c   1.000
_cell.angle_alpha   90.00
_cell.angle_beta   90.00
_cell.angle_gamma   90.00
#
_symmetry.space_group_name_H-M   'P 1'
#
loop_
_entity.id
_entity.type
_entity.pdbx_description
1 polymer ?
#
loop_
_entity_poly.entity_id
_entity_poly.type
_entity_poly.pdbx_seq_one_letter_code
_entity_poly.pdbx_strand_id
1 'polypeptide(L)'
;MDATHFVHHPRIATIKQTMEESIGKVQAMRSAFYFPLSDRSNIRFNPELEPKGALGDLGWYNMRAIVEFLAPNINLSQISVKVKRDTETRGIVRCSGMLAFDDDSTSTWDAGYTSGAVTMDLALIGTKGIITLDDFVLDWVNSFAFKNPHLKAGFYLKNGMDTRGDVKFIEVKSEQSSQVKMVENFADVVFNGVTNSTTNYYQVSEKTQALLDAISGCV
;
A
#
# COMPACT_ATOMS: atom_id res chain seq x y z
N MET A 1 -7.82 14.98 -3.38
CA MET A 1 -7.44 13.90 -2.45
C MET A 1 -8.29 12.70 -2.80
N ASP A 2 -7.71 11.51 -2.85
CA ASP A 2 -8.48 10.26 -2.93
C ASP A 2 -8.67 9.66 -1.52
N ALA A 3 -9.46 8.59 -1.41
CA ALA A 3 -9.80 7.97 -0.14
C ALA A 3 -8.76 6.94 0.37
N THR A 4 -7.49 7.05 0.00
CA THR A 4 -6.46 6.11 0.45
C THR A 4 -6.07 6.37 1.91
N HIS A 5 -6.80 5.78 2.85
CA HIS A 5 -6.69 6.10 4.28
C HIS A 5 -5.31 5.83 4.90
N PHE A 6 -4.60 4.77 4.51
CA PHE A 6 -3.43 4.31 5.28
C PHE A 6 -2.30 5.34 5.35
N VAL A 7 -2.15 6.19 4.33
CA VAL A 7 -1.10 7.24 4.29
C VAL A 7 -1.31 8.31 5.35
N HIS A 8 -2.51 8.41 5.91
CA HIS A 8 -2.84 9.32 7.00
C HIS A 8 -2.54 8.74 8.39
N HIS A 9 -2.14 7.47 8.50
CA HIS A 9 -1.69 6.91 9.77
C HIS A 9 -0.31 7.47 10.14
N PRO A 10 -0.08 7.95 11.38
CA PRO A 10 1.20 8.54 11.81
C PRO A 10 2.43 7.68 11.52
N ARG A 11 2.30 6.34 11.61
CA ARG A 11 3.38 5.39 11.27
C ARG A 11 3.97 5.60 9.87
N ILE A 12 3.17 6.01 8.88
CA ILE A 12 3.65 6.24 7.52
C ILE A 12 4.57 7.47 7.48
N ALA A 13 4.16 8.56 8.14
CA ALA A 13 5.02 9.73 8.29
C ALA A 13 6.31 9.39 9.07
N THR A 14 6.22 8.62 10.15
CA THR A 14 7.39 8.16 10.92
C THR A 14 8.35 7.33 10.06
N ILE A 15 7.85 6.38 9.26
CA ILE A 15 8.69 5.60 8.34
C ILE A 15 9.38 6.53 7.35
N LYS A 16 8.65 7.42 6.66
CA LYS A 16 9.22 8.34 5.67
C LYS A 16 10.30 9.25 6.27
N GLN A 17 10.13 9.68 7.52
CA GLN A 17 11.10 10.53 8.22
C GLN A 17 12.36 9.78 8.67
N THR A 18 12.28 8.47 8.92
CA THR A 18 13.36 7.70 9.57
C THR A 18 14.00 6.64 8.68
N MET A 19 13.39 6.30 7.53
CA MET A 19 13.83 5.18 6.69
C MET A 19 15.23 5.39 6.10
N GLU A 20 15.60 6.61 5.69
CA GLU A 20 16.93 6.88 5.12
C GLU A 20 18.05 6.62 6.14
N GLU A 21 17.82 7.00 7.41
CA GLU A 21 18.77 6.74 8.49
C GLU A 21 18.77 5.25 8.89
N SER A 22 17.59 4.67 9.11
CA SER A 22 17.43 3.33 9.69
C SER A 22 17.68 2.18 8.71
N ILE A 23 17.29 2.34 7.44
CA ILE A 23 17.42 1.30 6.41
C ILE A 23 18.18 1.76 5.17
N GLY A 24 18.56 3.03 5.05
CA GLY A 24 19.28 3.55 3.88
C GLY A 24 18.37 3.76 2.67
N LYS A 25 18.97 3.82 1.47
CA LYS A 25 18.20 3.92 0.21
C LYS A 25 17.39 2.64 0.03
N VAL A 26 16.08 2.75 -0.18
CA VAL A 26 15.21 1.62 -0.53
C VAL A 26 15.57 1.12 -1.93
N GLN A 27 15.84 -0.17 -2.07
CA GLN A 27 16.21 -0.83 -3.34
C GLN A 27 15.11 -1.76 -3.84
N ALA A 28 14.31 -2.33 -2.92
CA ALA A 28 13.20 -3.16 -3.30
C ALA A 28 12.02 -2.98 -2.34
N MET A 29 10.81 -3.06 -2.89
CA MET A 29 9.58 -3.07 -2.12
C MET A 29 8.79 -4.35 -2.40
N ARG A 30 8.30 -5.02 -1.36
CA ARG A 30 7.36 -6.13 -1.49
C ARG A 30 6.05 -5.74 -0.84
N SER A 31 4.93 -5.96 -1.50
CA SER A 31 3.63 -5.71 -0.90
C SER A 31 2.60 -6.75 -1.32
N ALA A 32 1.67 -7.08 -0.42
CA ALA A 32 0.57 -7.97 -0.73
C ALA A 32 -0.70 -7.48 -0.08
N PHE A 33 -1.80 -7.43 -0.84
CA PHE A 33 -3.12 -7.17 -0.29
C PHE A 33 -4.14 -8.20 -0.73
N TYR A 34 -4.53 -9.08 0.20
CA TYR A 34 -5.60 -10.04 -0.01
C TYR A 34 -6.74 -9.81 0.98
N PHE A 35 -7.96 -9.94 0.48
CA PHE A 35 -9.18 -9.90 1.29
C PHE A 35 -10.09 -11.06 0.90
N PRO A 36 -10.60 -11.88 1.85
CA PRO A 36 -11.42 -13.02 1.52
C PRO A 36 -12.80 -12.57 1.02
N LEU A 37 -13.03 -12.63 -0.29
CA LEU A 37 -14.31 -12.28 -0.91
C LEU A 37 -14.66 -13.28 -2.02
N SER A 38 -15.76 -14.00 -1.84
CA SER A 38 -16.24 -15.02 -2.78
C SER A 38 -17.62 -14.72 -3.36
N ASP A 39 -18.30 -13.68 -2.87
CA ASP A 39 -19.63 -13.30 -3.35
C ASP A 39 -19.52 -12.59 -4.71
N ARG A 40 -19.88 -13.33 -5.77
CA ARG A 40 -19.86 -12.83 -7.15
C ARG A 40 -20.91 -11.77 -7.45
N SER A 41 -21.89 -11.57 -6.57
CA SER A 41 -22.85 -10.46 -6.72
C SER A 41 -22.26 -9.10 -6.34
N ASN A 42 -21.10 -9.10 -5.65
CA ASN A 42 -20.38 -7.89 -5.31
C ASN A 42 -19.90 -7.14 -6.56
N ILE A 43 -19.98 -5.81 -6.53
CA ILE A 43 -19.57 -4.94 -7.65
C ILE A 43 -18.15 -5.21 -8.15
N ARG A 44 -17.25 -5.65 -7.27
CA ARG A 44 -15.84 -5.97 -7.57
C ARG A 44 -15.66 -7.12 -8.55
N PHE A 45 -16.69 -7.97 -8.69
CA PHE A 45 -16.72 -9.06 -9.66
C PHE A 45 -17.33 -8.64 -10.99
N ASN A 46 -18.00 -7.49 -11.07
CA ASN A 46 -18.67 -7.01 -12.27
C ASN A 46 -17.75 -6.07 -13.07
N PRO A 47 -17.24 -6.47 -14.26
CA PRO A 47 -16.34 -5.65 -15.06
C PRO A 47 -16.95 -4.33 -15.56
N GLU A 48 -18.28 -4.20 -15.57
CA GLU A 48 -18.94 -2.94 -15.95
C GLU A 48 -18.92 -1.91 -14.82
N LEU A 49 -18.84 -2.36 -13.55
CA LEU A 49 -18.83 -1.49 -12.37
C LEU A 49 -17.42 -1.28 -11.83
N GLU A 50 -16.59 -2.32 -11.85
CA GLU A 50 -15.19 -2.28 -11.44
C GLU A 50 -14.32 -2.93 -12.53
N PRO A 51 -13.99 -2.21 -13.62
CA PRO A 51 -13.32 -2.77 -14.80
C PRO A 51 -11.94 -3.38 -14.50
N LYS A 52 -11.27 -2.87 -13.46
CA LYS A 52 -9.95 -3.36 -13.03
C LYS A 52 -10.05 -4.43 -11.94
N GLY A 53 -11.24 -4.77 -11.43
CA GLY A 53 -11.43 -5.79 -10.40
C GLY A 53 -10.46 -5.65 -9.22
N ALA A 54 -9.87 -6.77 -8.79
CA ALA A 54 -8.86 -6.81 -7.74
C ALA A 54 -7.62 -5.93 -8.00
N LEU A 55 -7.29 -5.65 -9.27
CA LEU A 55 -6.19 -4.74 -9.60
C LEU A 55 -6.55 -3.30 -9.23
N GLY A 56 -7.77 -2.85 -9.54
CA GLY A 56 -8.24 -1.50 -9.22
C GLY A 56 -8.52 -1.29 -7.74
N ASP A 57 -9.08 -2.30 -7.08
CA ASP A 57 -9.49 -2.20 -5.66
C ASP A 57 -8.33 -2.49 -4.70
N LEU A 58 -7.68 -3.66 -4.79
CA LEU A 58 -6.61 -4.06 -3.87
C LEU A 58 -5.22 -3.70 -4.40
N GLY A 59 -5.00 -3.85 -5.71
CA GLY A 59 -3.76 -3.46 -6.38
C GLY A 59 -3.44 -1.97 -6.21
N TRP A 60 -4.46 -1.11 -6.09
CA TRP A 60 -4.30 0.32 -5.79
C TRP A 60 -3.43 0.59 -4.57
N TYR A 61 -3.62 -0.15 -3.48
CA TYR A 61 -2.85 0.05 -2.25
C TYR A 61 -1.37 -0.32 -2.42
N ASN A 62 -1.08 -1.35 -3.21
CA ASN A 62 0.28 -1.71 -3.59
C ASN A 62 0.92 -0.58 -4.40
N MET A 63 0.22 -0.06 -5.40
CA MET A 63 0.70 1.05 -6.23
C MET A 63 0.86 2.34 -5.43
N ARG A 64 -0.03 2.62 -4.48
CA ARG A 64 0.13 3.74 -3.55
C ARG A 64 1.39 3.58 -2.71
N ALA A 65 1.64 2.39 -2.15
CA ALA A 65 2.86 2.16 -1.38
C ALA A 65 4.14 2.41 -2.20
N ILE A 66 4.16 2.04 -3.49
CA ILE A 66 5.29 2.35 -4.39
C ILE A 66 5.51 3.86 -4.50
N VAL A 67 4.44 4.62 -4.74
CA VAL A 67 4.50 6.09 -4.86
C VAL A 67 4.98 6.75 -3.57
N GLU A 68 4.60 6.20 -2.41
CA GLU A 68 4.96 6.75 -1.10
C GLU A 68 6.42 6.46 -0.69
N PHE A 69 6.94 5.28 -1.04
CA PHE A 69 8.20 4.77 -0.45
C PHE A 69 9.35 4.54 -1.44
N LEU A 70 9.07 4.33 -2.73
CA LEU A 70 10.09 3.91 -3.68
C LEU A 70 10.37 4.98 -4.74
N ALA A 71 9.33 5.45 -5.41
CA ALA A 71 9.49 6.12 -6.70
C ALA A 71 8.52 7.29 -6.88
N PRO A 72 8.56 8.33 -6.03
CA PRO A 72 7.67 9.46 -6.22
C PRO A 72 7.92 10.17 -7.56
N ASN A 73 9.11 10.05 -8.19
CA ASN A 73 9.45 10.73 -9.45
C ASN A 73 10.35 9.92 -10.41
N ILE A 74 10.33 8.59 -10.35
CA ILE A 74 11.20 7.72 -11.17
C ILE A 74 10.34 6.96 -12.19
N ASN A 75 10.80 6.86 -13.44
CA ASN A 75 10.05 6.16 -14.49
C ASN A 75 10.18 4.64 -14.35
N LEU A 76 9.18 3.94 -14.90
CA LEU A 76 9.20 2.49 -15.06
C LEU A 76 10.11 2.10 -16.23
N SER A 77 11.02 1.17 -16.00
CA SER A 77 11.89 0.58 -17.02
C SER A 77 11.39 -0.79 -17.48
N GLN A 78 10.71 -1.54 -16.60
CA GLN A 78 10.15 -2.86 -16.93
C GLN A 78 8.88 -3.17 -16.14
N ILE A 79 7.94 -3.85 -16.80
CA ILE A 79 6.68 -4.33 -16.21
C ILE A 79 6.52 -5.82 -16.55
N SER A 80 6.19 -6.63 -15.55
CA SER A 80 5.78 -8.03 -15.74
C SER A 80 4.58 -8.32 -14.85
N VAL A 81 3.46 -8.74 -15.43
CA VAL A 81 2.18 -8.86 -14.71
C VAL A 81 1.48 -10.14 -15.13
N LYS A 82 0.78 -10.77 -14.17
CA LYS A 82 -0.15 -11.86 -14.42
C LYS A 82 -1.46 -11.60 -13.71
N VAL A 83 -2.57 -11.82 -14.44
CA VAL A 83 -3.93 -11.75 -13.88
C VAL A 83 -4.63 -13.10 -13.94
N LYS A 84 -5.50 -13.34 -12.96
CA LYS A 84 -6.50 -14.39 -12.97
C LYS A 84 -7.86 -13.72 -12.96
N ARG A 85 -8.71 -14.10 -13.92
CA ARG A 85 -10.10 -13.65 -14.01
C ARG A 85 -11.04 -14.72 -13.46
N ASP A 86 -12.16 -14.29 -12.89
CA ASP A 86 -13.26 -15.19 -12.56
C ASP A 86 -13.77 -15.86 -13.84
N THR A 87 -14.15 -17.14 -13.73
CA THR A 87 -14.59 -17.93 -14.88
C THR A 87 -15.95 -17.51 -15.41
N GLU A 88 -16.83 -17.00 -14.53
CA GLU A 88 -18.20 -16.61 -14.85
C GLU A 88 -18.27 -15.11 -15.15
N THR A 89 -17.80 -14.26 -14.22
CA THR A 89 -17.97 -12.81 -14.34
C THR A 89 -16.89 -12.13 -15.16
N ARG A 90 -15.76 -12.82 -15.43
CA ARG A 90 -14.58 -12.30 -16.15
C ARG A 90 -13.84 -11.14 -15.45
N GLY A 91 -14.29 -10.72 -14.26
CA GLY A 91 -13.60 -9.75 -13.42
C GLY A 91 -12.25 -10.26 -12.96
N ILE A 92 -11.27 -9.36 -12.79
CA ILE A 92 -9.95 -9.73 -12.25
C ILE A 92 -10.12 -10.07 -10.77
N VAL A 93 -9.80 -11.30 -10.37
CA VAL A 93 -9.94 -11.77 -8.97
C VAL A 93 -8.61 -11.95 -8.26
N ARG A 94 -7.51 -12.02 -9.03
CA ARG A 94 -6.15 -12.03 -8.52
C ARG A 94 -5.22 -11.43 -9.56
N CYS A 95 -4.23 -10.70 -9.10
CA CYS A 95 -3.18 -10.11 -9.92
C CYS A 95 -1.87 -10.11 -9.14
N SER A 96 -0.76 -10.23 -9.86
CA SER A 96 0.56 -10.09 -9.29
C SER A 96 1.55 -9.62 -10.34
N GLY A 97 2.63 -8.99 -9.91
CA GLY A 97 3.60 -8.47 -10.84
C GLY A 97 4.91 -8.01 -10.22
N MET A 98 5.80 -7.62 -11.11
CA MET A 98 7.08 -6.98 -10.83
C MET A 98 7.17 -5.69 -11.65
N LEU A 99 7.60 -4.63 -10.99
CA LEU A 99 7.96 -3.35 -11.60
C LEU A 99 9.45 -3.09 -11.36
N ALA A 100 10.17 -2.67 -12.38
CA ALA A 100 11.52 -2.13 -12.26
C ALA A 100 11.53 -0.65 -12.67
N PHE A 101 12.41 0.12 -12.04
CA PHE A 101 12.53 1.56 -12.23
C PHE A 101 13.91 1.92 -12.80
N ASP A 102 14.05 3.13 -13.34
CA ASP A 102 15.31 3.60 -13.96
C ASP A 102 16.49 3.71 -12.97
N ASP A 103 16.23 3.71 -11.66
CA ASP A 103 17.25 3.81 -10.62
C ASP A 103 17.65 2.44 -10.02
N ASP A 104 17.34 1.37 -10.76
CA ASP A 104 17.48 -0.05 -10.42
C ASP A 104 16.64 -0.53 -9.23
N SER A 105 15.78 0.33 -8.67
CA SER A 105 14.83 -0.13 -7.67
C SER A 105 13.76 -1.03 -8.28
N THR A 106 13.19 -1.92 -7.45
CA THR A 106 12.16 -2.86 -7.90
C THR A 106 10.98 -2.94 -6.93
N SER A 107 9.82 -3.32 -7.43
CA SER A 107 8.67 -3.70 -6.61
C SER A 107 8.09 -5.02 -7.06
N THR A 108 7.86 -5.95 -6.13
CA THR A 108 7.04 -7.15 -6.36
C THR A 108 5.76 -7.04 -5.56
N TRP A 109 4.62 -7.30 -6.19
CA TRP A 109 3.33 -7.10 -5.55
C TRP A 109 2.32 -8.19 -5.93
N ASP A 110 1.38 -8.43 -5.01
CA ASP A 110 0.29 -9.37 -5.18
C ASP A 110 -1.02 -8.79 -4.61
N ALA A 111 -2.12 -9.02 -5.30
CA ALA A 111 -3.44 -8.61 -4.84
C ALA A 111 -4.52 -9.61 -5.26
N GLY A 112 -5.55 -9.81 -4.42
CA GLY A 112 -6.67 -10.65 -4.82
C GLY A 112 -7.71 -10.95 -3.77
N TYR A 113 -8.83 -11.47 -4.24
CA TYR A 113 -9.96 -11.91 -3.41
C TYR A 113 -9.88 -13.39 -3.00
N THR A 114 -8.90 -14.11 -3.58
CA THR A 114 -8.85 -15.58 -3.57
C THR A 114 -8.10 -16.18 -2.38
N SER A 115 -7.62 -15.37 -1.45
CA SER A 115 -7.00 -15.88 -0.20
C SER A 115 -8.09 -16.18 0.82
N GLY A 116 -7.92 -17.28 1.57
CA GLY A 116 -8.81 -17.61 2.70
C GLY A 116 -8.57 -16.76 3.95
N ALA A 117 -7.52 -15.94 3.95
CA ALA A 117 -7.17 -15.03 5.04
C ALA A 117 -6.79 -13.66 4.50
N VAL A 118 -7.02 -12.63 5.31
CA VAL A 118 -6.54 -11.28 5.02
C VAL A 118 -5.01 -11.25 5.05
N THR A 119 -4.41 -10.50 4.14
CA THR A 119 -2.96 -10.23 4.08
C THR A 119 -2.79 -8.77 3.72
N MET A 120 -1.98 -8.01 4.46
CA MET A 120 -1.77 -6.58 4.25
C MET A 120 -0.29 -6.26 4.47
N ASP A 121 0.56 -7.00 3.77
CA ASP A 121 2.00 -7.02 4.03
C ASP A 121 2.72 -5.94 3.21
N LEU A 122 3.72 -5.32 3.82
CA LEU A 122 4.65 -4.40 3.18
C LEU A 122 6.06 -4.67 3.73
N ALA A 123 7.03 -4.75 2.84
CA ALA A 123 8.45 -4.80 3.18
C ALA A 123 9.22 -3.76 2.35
N LEU A 124 9.92 -2.87 3.04
CA LEU A 124 10.88 -1.93 2.45
C LEU A 124 12.29 -2.47 2.67
N ILE A 125 12.97 -2.85 1.59
CA ILE A 125 14.31 -3.42 1.63
C ILE A 125 15.29 -2.31 1.25
N GLY A 126 16.06 -1.83 2.22
CA GLY A 126 17.06 -0.79 2.02
C GLY A 126 18.49 -1.30 2.19
N THR A 127 19.46 -0.47 1.81
CA THR A 127 20.89 -0.80 1.83
C THR A 127 21.48 -1.09 3.22
N LYS A 128 20.79 -0.70 4.31
CA LYS A 128 21.23 -0.87 5.70
C LYS A 128 20.27 -1.72 6.55
N GLY A 129 19.07 -1.99 6.07
CA GLY A 129 18.05 -2.68 6.87
C GLY A 129 16.73 -2.90 6.14
N ILE A 130 15.76 -3.43 6.87
CA ILE A 130 14.44 -3.77 6.37
C ILE A 130 13.38 -3.26 7.34
N ILE A 131 12.37 -2.57 6.82
CA ILE A 131 11.14 -2.25 7.53
C ILE A 131 10.03 -3.19 7.04
N THR A 132 9.27 -3.80 7.95
CA THR A 132 8.09 -4.61 7.58
C THR A 132 6.85 -4.24 8.38
N LEU A 133 5.69 -4.33 7.71
CA LEU A 133 4.35 -4.20 8.26
C LEU A 133 3.53 -5.39 7.77
N ASP A 134 2.64 -5.93 8.59
CA ASP A 134 1.66 -6.97 8.26
C ASP A 134 0.23 -6.41 8.16
N ASP A 135 0.09 -5.10 8.37
CA ASP A 135 -1.18 -4.39 8.47
C ASP A 135 -1.16 -3.03 7.75
N PHE A 136 -0.32 -2.88 6.72
CA PHE A 136 -0.01 -1.54 6.17
C PHE A 136 -1.26 -0.80 5.67
N VAL A 137 -2.27 -1.53 5.18
CA VAL A 137 -3.54 -0.99 4.66
C VAL A 137 -4.49 -0.62 5.79
N LEU A 138 -4.89 -1.60 6.61
CA LEU A 138 -5.79 -1.42 7.74
C LEU A 138 -5.03 -1.78 9.01
N ASP A 139 -4.79 -0.80 9.87
CA ASP A 139 -4.10 -1.10 11.12
C ASP A 139 -4.92 -2.04 12.00
N TRP A 140 -4.23 -2.96 12.68
CA TRP A 140 -4.88 -3.96 13.52
C TRP A 140 -5.57 -3.35 14.75
N VAL A 141 -5.10 -2.19 15.22
CA VAL A 141 -5.56 -1.57 16.47
C VAL A 141 -6.94 -0.94 16.30
N ASN A 142 -7.11 -0.11 15.27
CA ASN A 142 -8.30 0.71 15.07
C ASN A 142 -8.47 1.13 13.60
N SER A 143 -9.12 0.28 12.81
CA SER A 143 -9.58 0.56 11.44
C SER A 143 -11.09 0.36 11.33
N PHE A 144 -11.67 0.48 10.13
CA PHE A 144 -13.11 0.19 9.96
C PHE A 144 -13.42 -1.31 10.07
N ALA A 145 -12.43 -2.17 9.80
CA ALA A 145 -12.57 -3.63 9.89
C ALA A 145 -12.09 -4.19 11.24
N PHE A 146 -11.15 -3.52 11.93
CA PHE A 146 -10.51 -4.03 13.14
C PHE A 146 -10.64 -3.06 14.32
N LYS A 147 -10.95 -3.60 15.51
CA LYS A 147 -11.06 -2.86 16.78
C LYS A 147 -10.37 -3.65 17.90
N ASN A 148 -9.05 -3.55 17.99
CA ASN A 148 -8.22 -4.30 18.92
C ASN A 148 -7.36 -3.36 19.79
N PRO A 149 -7.95 -2.72 20.81
CA PRO A 149 -7.25 -1.71 21.63
C PRO A 149 -6.08 -2.27 22.46
N HIS A 150 -5.95 -3.59 22.56
CA HIS A 150 -4.85 -4.27 23.26
C HIS A 150 -3.62 -4.49 22.38
N LEU A 151 -3.75 -4.33 21.05
CA LEU A 151 -2.63 -4.42 20.12
C LEU A 151 -1.91 -3.07 20.03
N LYS A 152 -0.74 -3.10 19.39
CA LYS A 152 0.08 -1.90 19.15
C LYS A 152 0.22 -1.68 17.66
N ALA A 153 0.04 -0.44 17.23
CA ALA A 153 0.31 -0.02 15.86
C ALA A 153 1.79 0.37 15.75
N GLY A 154 2.43 0.03 14.64
CA GLY A 154 3.85 0.28 14.46
C GLY A 154 4.39 -0.40 13.21
N PHE A 155 5.68 -0.65 13.22
CA PHE A 155 6.38 -1.42 12.18
C PHE A 155 7.57 -2.14 12.79
N TYR A 156 8.03 -3.18 12.12
CA TYR A 156 9.21 -3.94 12.51
C TYR A 156 10.44 -3.44 11.77
N LEU A 157 11.56 -3.34 12.46
CA LEU A 157 12.87 -2.95 11.92
C LEU A 157 13.88 -4.08 12.15
N LYS A 158 14.63 -4.39 11.11
CA LYS A 158 15.72 -5.37 11.13
C LYS A 158 16.97 -4.80 10.45
N ASN A 159 18.15 -5.05 11.00
CA ASN A 159 19.43 -4.65 10.41
C ASN A 159 20.43 -5.82 10.36
N GLY A 160 21.37 -5.78 9.42
CA GLY A 160 22.48 -6.74 9.35
C GLY A 160 22.06 -8.22 9.50
N MET A 161 22.67 -8.90 10.47
CA MET A 161 22.47 -10.32 10.74
C MET A 161 21.43 -10.61 11.83
N ASP A 162 20.59 -9.62 12.19
CA ASP A 162 19.53 -9.76 13.19
C ASP A 162 18.70 -11.03 12.97
N THR A 163 18.49 -11.79 14.04
CA THR A 163 17.62 -12.95 14.05
C THR A 163 16.19 -12.53 14.37
N ARG A 164 15.27 -13.50 14.47
CA ARG A 164 13.89 -13.23 14.92
C ARG A 164 13.82 -12.60 16.31
N GLY A 165 14.79 -12.91 17.19
CA GLY A 165 14.85 -12.34 18.54
C GLY A 165 15.31 -10.88 18.57
N ASP A 166 15.98 -10.43 17.50
CA ASP A 166 16.60 -9.10 17.43
C ASP A 166 15.70 -8.07 16.72
N VAL A 167 14.66 -8.53 16.02
CA VAL A 167 13.71 -7.65 15.31
C VAL A 167 13.06 -6.68 16.29
N LYS A 168 13.21 -5.38 16.01
CA LYS A 168 12.67 -4.32 16.86
C LYS A 168 11.29 -3.93 16.36
N PHE A 169 10.31 -3.95 17.25
CA PHE A 169 9.01 -3.33 16.99
C PHE A 169 9.05 -1.85 17.40
N ILE A 170 8.87 -0.96 16.44
CA ILE A 170 8.77 0.48 16.66
C ILE A 170 7.29 0.84 16.76
N GLU A 171 6.82 1.05 17.99
CA GLU A 171 5.44 1.46 18.26
C GLU A 171 5.22 2.90 17.80
N VAL A 172 4.16 3.13 17.02
CA VAL A 172 3.71 4.47 16.63
C VAL A 172 2.22 4.59 16.98
N LYS A 173 1.95 5.33 18.05
CA LYS A 173 0.59 5.54 18.54
C LYS A 173 -0.20 6.42 17.58
N SER A 174 -1.48 6.11 17.45
CA SER A 174 -2.45 6.96 16.80
C SER A 174 -3.70 7.04 17.67
N GLU A 175 -4.12 8.25 18.04
CA GLU A 175 -5.33 8.48 18.83
C GLU A 175 -6.61 8.14 18.02
N GLN A 176 -6.51 8.22 16.70
CA GLN A 176 -7.61 8.01 15.77
C GLN A 176 -7.21 7.06 14.66
N SER A 177 -8.19 6.37 14.11
CA SER A 177 -8.01 5.53 12.94
C SER A 177 -7.58 6.33 11.70
N SER A 178 -6.85 5.69 10.80
CA SER A 178 -6.36 6.31 9.56
C SER A 178 -7.48 6.94 8.71
N GLN A 179 -8.66 6.33 8.62
CA GLN A 179 -9.80 6.88 7.88
C GLN A 179 -10.41 8.13 8.51
N VAL A 180 -10.42 8.26 9.85
CA VAL A 180 -10.89 9.47 10.52
C VAL A 180 -9.94 10.62 10.22
N LYS A 181 -8.62 10.37 10.35
CA LYS A 181 -7.58 11.35 10.02
C LYS A 181 -7.64 11.80 8.56
N MET A 182 -7.93 10.89 7.64
CA MET A 182 -8.13 11.21 6.23
C MET A 182 -9.29 12.19 6.02
N VAL A 183 -10.45 11.95 6.65
CA VAL A 183 -11.63 12.82 6.54
C VAL A 183 -11.38 14.17 7.20
N GLU A 184 -10.77 14.19 8.38
CA GLU A 184 -10.39 15.43 9.07
C GLU A 184 -9.41 16.26 8.25
N ASN A 185 -8.39 15.62 7.66
CA ASN A 185 -7.43 16.28 6.79
C ASN A 185 -8.09 16.80 5.49
N PHE A 186 -9.06 16.06 4.93
CA PHE A 186 -9.85 16.56 3.81
C PHE A 186 -10.65 17.81 4.22
N ALA A 187 -11.33 17.78 5.36
CA ALA A 187 -12.08 18.92 5.87
C ALA A 187 -11.16 20.13 6.12
N ASP A 188 -10.00 19.92 6.73
CA ASP A 188 -9.00 20.97 6.96
C ASP A 188 -8.55 21.62 5.65
N VAL A 189 -8.23 20.82 4.62
CA VAL A 189 -7.87 21.33 3.29
C VAL A 189 -9.01 22.15 2.65
N VAL A 190 -10.27 21.75 2.85
CA VAL A 190 -11.44 22.48 2.33
C VAL A 190 -11.62 23.83 3.03
N PHE A 191 -11.46 23.87 4.36
CA PHE A 191 -11.71 25.09 5.14
C PHE A 191 -10.52 26.05 5.17
N ASN A 192 -9.30 25.52 5.22
CA ASN A 192 -8.08 26.27 5.47
C ASN A 192 -7.11 26.27 4.27
N GLY A 193 -7.43 25.54 3.20
CA GLY A 193 -6.53 25.34 2.08
C GLY A 193 -5.41 24.33 2.41
N VAL A 194 -4.52 24.10 1.45
CA VAL A 194 -3.37 23.22 1.66
C VAL A 194 -2.32 23.96 2.51
N THR A 195 -2.29 23.65 3.80
CA THR A 195 -1.37 24.26 4.78
C THR A 195 0.03 23.66 4.75
N ASN A 196 0.16 22.43 4.26
CA ASN A 196 1.44 21.71 4.16
C ASN A 196 1.88 21.62 2.69
N SER A 197 2.87 22.42 2.30
CA SER A 197 3.31 22.59 0.90
C SER A 197 3.90 21.34 0.25
N THR A 198 4.21 20.30 1.04
CA THR A 198 4.84 19.06 0.61
C THR A 198 3.87 18.02 0.07
N THR A 199 2.58 18.10 0.39
CA THR A 199 1.59 17.09 -0.01
C THR A 199 0.74 17.57 -1.16
N ASN A 200 1.14 17.20 -2.38
CA ASN A 200 0.30 17.38 -3.55
C ASN A 200 -0.63 16.17 -3.74
N TYR A 201 -1.81 16.24 -3.11
CA TYR A 201 -2.77 15.14 -3.11
C TYR A 201 -3.16 14.66 -4.50
N TYR A 202 -3.33 15.56 -5.49
CA TYR A 202 -3.75 15.13 -6.83
C TYR A 202 -2.60 14.43 -7.57
N GLN A 203 -1.37 14.94 -7.48
CA GLN A 203 -0.22 14.32 -8.15
C GLN A 203 0.05 12.92 -7.64
N VAL A 204 -0.12 12.70 -6.33
CA VAL A 204 0.06 11.38 -5.72
C VAL A 204 -1.03 10.43 -6.26
N SER A 205 -2.30 10.83 -6.32
CA SER A 205 -3.37 10.07 -7.00
C SER A 205 -3.08 9.76 -8.46
N GLU A 206 -2.66 10.76 -9.25
CA GLU A 206 -2.32 10.57 -10.67
C GLU A 206 -1.19 9.58 -10.87
N LYS A 207 -0.14 9.64 -10.06
CA LYS A 207 0.99 8.70 -10.13
C LYS A 207 0.57 7.26 -9.83
N THR A 208 -0.31 7.06 -8.84
CA THR A 208 -0.84 5.73 -8.56
C THR A 208 -1.72 5.22 -9.69
N GLN A 209 -2.58 6.08 -10.25
CA GLN A 209 -3.38 5.72 -11.42
C GLN A 209 -2.50 5.39 -12.63
N ALA A 210 -1.42 6.15 -12.88
CA ALA A 210 -0.48 5.91 -13.96
C ALA A 210 0.21 4.53 -13.84
N LEU A 211 0.61 4.12 -12.62
CA LEU A 211 1.14 2.77 -12.40
C LEU A 211 0.07 1.71 -12.70
N LEU A 212 -1.17 1.91 -12.24
CA LEU A 212 -2.27 0.99 -12.53
C LEU A 212 -2.59 0.88 -14.02
N ASP A 213 -2.57 1.99 -14.75
CA ASP A 213 -2.85 1.99 -16.19
C ASP A 213 -1.71 1.35 -16.97
N ALA A 214 -0.44 1.58 -16.57
CA ALA A 214 0.72 0.90 -17.16
C ALA A 214 0.64 -0.63 -16.95
N ILE A 215 0.25 -1.09 -15.76
CA ILE A 215 -0.01 -2.50 -15.47
C ILE A 215 -1.18 -3.03 -16.29
N SER A 216 -2.28 -2.27 -16.36
CA SER A 216 -3.50 -2.67 -17.08
C SER A 216 -3.25 -2.80 -18.59
N GLY A 217 -2.37 -1.98 -19.16
CA GLY A 217 -1.97 -2.07 -20.56
C GLY A 217 -1.19 -3.35 -20.92
N CYS A 218 -0.78 -4.15 -19.92
CA CYS A 218 -0.03 -5.39 -20.11
C CYS A 218 -0.90 -6.67 -20.06
N VAL A 219 -2.21 -6.58 -19.79
CA VAL A 219 -3.06 -7.74 -19.40
C VAL A 219 -4.44 -7.79 -20.04
#